data_AF-A0A397JHK1-F1
#
_entry.id   AF-A0A397JHK1-F1
#
_cell.length_a   1.000
_cell.length_b   1.000
_cell.length_c   1.000
_cell.angle_alpha   90.00
_cell.angle_beta   90.00
_cell.angle_gamma   90.00
#
_symmetry.space_group_name_H-M   'P 1'
#
loop_
_entity.id
_entity.type
_entity.pdbx_description
1 polymer ?
#
loop_
_entity_poly.entity_id
_entity_poly.type
_entity_poly.pdbx_seq_one_letter_code
_entity_poly.pdbx_strand_id
1 'polypeptide(L)'
;MIFVVDDLHNKDLSEVYMKWNEMYLLSRLETFKESDLKIFKKAIDDWTNLFIKLFQNISELKFSKLHSWKYHIIDTIWKYEAINRYTTETYESLHKTYVKIPYRLSNKRDVETQIMKIIWRKAIILQKQMEKKYKTSVPLNYTSKLFDFKFSEASEFCEKQKNNSNLNEKMRKGFTQFFNHLKLDFLKIISTDTQIKIFGSVTLNNSTFLCATNKYYDNPWFSNIAVIMDTDELFNYQSNSGTCYAQTLLVTQIVLSNKSLYLALVQWYDFKSRNTPFVYGCPWLELVEKYNFIEIEAIEEIVHIVPRFDKKNEYFVNKYIF
;
A
#
# COMPACT_ATOMS: atom_id res chain seq x y z
N MET A 1 -3.35 -38.83 4.05
CA MET A 1 -3.77 -39.31 2.72
C MET A 1 -5.02 -40.11 2.97
N ILE A 2 -6.18 -39.67 2.46
CA ILE A 2 -7.46 -40.39 2.63
C ILE A 2 -7.75 -40.99 1.25
N PHE A 3 -7.76 -42.31 1.16
CA PHE A 3 -8.18 -43.03 -0.02
C PHE A 3 -9.58 -43.57 0.25
N VAL A 4 -10.53 -43.28 -0.65
CA VAL A 4 -11.82 -43.97 -0.70
C VAL A 4 -11.70 -44.93 -1.88
N VAL A 5 -11.75 -46.23 -1.60
CA VAL A 5 -11.68 -47.30 -2.60
C VAL A 5 -12.77 -48.30 -2.27
N ASP A 6 -13.74 -48.43 -3.16
CA ASP A 6 -15.01 -49.15 -2.89
C ASP A 6 -14.91 -50.68 -3.00
N ASP A 7 -13.74 -51.25 -3.33
CA ASP A 7 -13.55 -52.70 -3.58
C ASP A 7 -12.38 -53.36 -2.79
N LEU A 8 -11.78 -52.71 -1.79
CA LEU A 8 -10.77 -53.37 -0.94
C LEU A 8 -11.40 -53.98 0.32
N HIS A 9 -11.12 -55.27 0.59
CA HIS A 9 -11.43 -55.87 1.88
C HIS A 9 -10.74 -55.08 2.99
N ASN A 10 -11.53 -54.56 3.94
CA ASN A 10 -11.09 -53.68 5.03
C ASN A 10 -9.91 -54.27 5.84
N LYS A 11 -9.79 -55.61 5.89
CA LYS A 11 -8.70 -56.32 6.56
C LYS A 11 -7.34 -56.11 5.90
N ASP A 12 -7.24 -56.14 4.58
CA ASP A 12 -5.96 -56.00 3.86
C ASP A 12 -5.44 -54.56 3.90
N LEU A 13 -6.36 -53.59 3.83
CA LEU A 13 -6.06 -52.16 4.09
C LEU A 13 -5.55 -51.94 5.51
N SER A 14 -6.20 -52.56 6.49
CA SER A 14 -5.80 -52.44 7.89
C SER A 14 -4.40 -53.01 8.13
N GLU A 15 -4.05 -54.11 7.46
CA GLU A 15 -2.72 -54.72 7.56
C GLU A 15 -1.62 -53.82 6.98
N VAL A 16 -1.85 -53.25 5.78
CA VAL A 16 -0.91 -52.28 5.19
C VAL A 16 -0.76 -51.04 6.05
N TYR A 17 -1.84 -50.55 6.66
CA TYR A 17 -1.78 -49.42 7.58
C TYR A 17 -1.02 -49.75 8.87
N MET A 18 -1.24 -50.93 9.45
CA MET A 18 -0.51 -51.40 10.64
C MET A 18 0.99 -51.53 10.37
N LYS A 19 1.37 -52.14 9.25
CA LYS A 19 2.77 -52.27 8.82
C LYS A 19 3.42 -50.91 8.55
N TRP A 20 2.66 -49.95 7.99
CA TRP A 20 3.13 -48.57 7.86
C TRP A 20 3.41 -47.95 9.23
N ASN A 21 2.55 -48.14 10.23
CA ASN A 21 2.76 -47.58 11.56
C ASN A 21 3.99 -48.20 12.25
N GLU A 22 4.19 -49.51 12.13
CA GLU A 22 5.40 -50.18 12.61
C GLU A 22 6.66 -49.57 11.98
N MET A 23 6.67 -49.43 10.66
CA MET A 23 7.75 -48.79 9.92
C MET A 23 7.93 -47.32 10.35
N TYR A 24 6.84 -46.57 10.50
CA TYR A 24 6.88 -45.16 10.88
C TYR A 24 7.42 -44.96 12.30
N LEU A 25 7.09 -45.83 13.26
CA LEU A 25 7.65 -45.78 14.60
C LEU A 25 9.17 -46.00 14.59
N LEU A 26 9.65 -46.98 13.81
CA LEU A 26 11.09 -47.20 13.61
C LEU A 26 11.78 -45.98 12.98
N SER A 27 11.09 -45.28 12.08
CA SER A 27 11.63 -44.08 11.43
C SER A 27 11.88 -42.90 12.38
N ARG A 28 11.26 -42.91 13.58
CA ARG A 28 11.36 -41.84 14.57
C ARG A 28 12.47 -42.04 15.61
N LEU A 29 13.30 -43.08 15.47
CA LEU A 29 14.48 -43.25 16.31
C LEU A 29 15.44 -42.05 16.15
N GLU A 30 15.94 -41.56 17.28
CA GLU A 30 16.88 -40.42 17.30
C GLU A 30 18.29 -40.82 16.82
N THR A 31 18.65 -42.08 17.01
CA THR A 31 19.91 -42.68 16.57
C THR A 31 19.65 -44.10 16.07
N PHE A 32 20.32 -44.50 14.99
CA PHE A 32 20.19 -45.83 14.40
C PHE A 32 21.48 -46.63 14.59
N LYS A 33 21.37 -47.86 15.11
CA LYS A 33 22.45 -48.85 15.00
C LYS A 33 22.33 -49.60 13.68
N GLU A 34 23.40 -50.27 13.26
CA GLU A 34 23.40 -51.08 12.04
C GLU A 34 22.36 -52.22 12.06
N SER A 35 22.10 -52.79 13.25
CA SER A 35 21.02 -53.76 13.46
C SER A 35 19.64 -53.15 13.20
N ASP A 36 19.43 -51.91 13.62
CA ASP A 36 18.16 -51.21 13.52
C ASP A 36 17.86 -50.85 12.07
N LEU A 37 18.89 -50.47 11.31
CA LEU A 37 18.79 -50.25 9.86
C LEU A 37 18.43 -51.54 9.10
N LYS A 38 18.97 -52.69 9.50
CA LYS A 38 18.61 -53.99 8.90
C LYS A 38 17.15 -54.34 9.16
N ILE A 39 16.67 -54.12 10.38
CA ILE A 39 15.24 -54.32 10.76
C ILE A 39 14.35 -53.35 9.99
N PHE A 40 14.75 -52.08 9.91
CA PHE A 40 13.98 -51.04 9.24
C PHE A 40 13.89 -51.25 7.73
N LYS A 41 14.99 -51.65 7.08
CA LYS A 41 14.99 -52.02 5.66
C LYS A 41 14.04 -53.18 5.38
N LYS A 42 14.05 -54.21 6.24
CA LYS A 42 13.12 -55.33 6.13
C LYS A 42 11.66 -54.88 6.28
N ALA A 43 11.36 -54.02 7.25
CA ALA A 43 10.02 -53.46 7.43
C ALA A 43 9.54 -52.65 6.21
N ILE A 44 10.44 -51.87 5.59
CA ILE A 44 10.16 -51.14 4.34
C ILE A 44 9.87 -52.12 3.21
N ASP A 45 10.67 -53.17 3.07
CA ASP A 45 10.52 -54.18 2.01
C ASP A 45 9.18 -54.92 2.14
N ASP A 46 8.86 -55.39 3.34
CA ASP A 46 7.62 -56.10 3.66
C ASP A 46 6.39 -55.20 3.41
N TRP A 47 6.42 -53.95 3.88
CA TRP A 47 5.33 -53.00 3.66
C TRP A 47 5.18 -52.65 2.17
N THR A 48 6.28 -52.39 1.46
CA THR A 48 6.25 -52.03 0.03
C THR A 48 5.67 -53.17 -0.81
N ASN A 49 6.03 -54.41 -0.52
CA ASN A 49 5.51 -55.57 -1.24
C ASN A 49 3.99 -55.73 -1.06
N LEU A 50 3.49 -55.54 0.17
CA LEU A 50 2.05 -55.55 0.45
C LEU A 50 1.34 -54.38 -0.23
N PHE A 51 1.91 -53.17 -0.16
CA PHE A 51 1.36 -51.98 -0.79
C PHE A 51 1.26 -52.13 -2.32
N ILE A 52 2.33 -52.59 -2.98
CA ILE A 52 2.32 -52.84 -4.42
C ILE A 52 1.24 -53.88 -4.76
N LYS A 53 1.20 -55.01 -4.06
CA LYS A 53 0.23 -56.08 -4.33
C LYS A 53 -1.22 -55.59 -4.26
N LEU A 54 -1.54 -54.69 -3.33
CA LEU A 54 -2.89 -54.13 -3.19
C LEU A 54 -3.23 -53.04 -4.20
N PHE A 55 -2.28 -52.18 -4.56
CA PHE A 55 -2.56 -50.97 -5.35
C PHE A 55 -2.07 -51.02 -6.81
N GLN A 56 -1.39 -52.09 -7.22
CA GLN A 56 -0.87 -52.27 -8.58
C GLN A 56 -1.97 -52.26 -9.65
N ASN A 57 -3.18 -52.74 -9.32
CA ASN A 57 -4.30 -52.74 -10.26
C ASN A 57 -5.01 -51.38 -10.36
N ILE A 58 -4.76 -50.47 -9.42
CA ILE A 58 -5.46 -49.18 -9.30
C ILE A 58 -4.61 -48.04 -9.88
N SER A 59 -3.29 -48.16 -9.86
CA SER A 59 -2.39 -47.11 -10.34
C SER A 59 -1.08 -47.70 -10.86
N GLU A 60 -0.40 -46.95 -11.73
CA GLU A 60 0.97 -47.28 -12.17
C GLU A 60 2.03 -47.12 -11.06
N LEU A 61 1.62 -46.84 -9.81
CA LEU A 61 2.48 -46.74 -8.62
C LEU A 61 3.64 -45.74 -8.74
N LYS A 62 3.53 -44.73 -9.60
CA LYS A 62 4.52 -43.66 -9.82
C LYS A 62 4.55 -42.62 -8.68
N PHE A 63 4.74 -43.08 -7.45
CA PHE A 63 4.82 -42.22 -6.27
C PHE A 63 6.29 -41.95 -5.90
N SER A 64 6.74 -40.71 -6.13
CA SER A 64 8.11 -40.28 -5.78
C SER A 64 8.45 -40.49 -4.30
N LYS A 65 7.47 -40.32 -3.40
CA LYS A 65 7.66 -40.60 -1.97
C LYS A 65 7.88 -42.08 -1.70
N LEU A 66 7.10 -42.97 -2.33
CA LEU A 66 7.30 -44.42 -2.20
C LEU A 66 8.69 -44.82 -2.67
N HIS A 67 9.13 -44.29 -3.81
CA HIS A 67 10.48 -44.51 -4.34
C HIS A 67 11.56 -44.02 -3.36
N SER A 68 11.40 -42.83 -2.78
CA SER A 68 12.33 -42.30 -1.78
C SER A 68 12.40 -43.16 -0.51
N TRP A 69 11.26 -43.65 -0.02
CA TRP A 69 11.20 -44.52 1.16
C TRP A 69 11.85 -45.87 0.89
N LYS A 70 11.65 -46.45 -0.29
CA LYS A 70 12.19 -47.76 -0.65
C LYS A 70 13.71 -47.72 -0.90
N TYR A 71 14.18 -46.73 -1.65
CA TYR A 71 15.55 -46.77 -2.18
C TYR A 71 16.52 -45.83 -1.48
N HIS A 72 16.06 -44.69 -0.96
CA HIS A 72 16.96 -43.63 -0.51
C HIS A 72 16.94 -43.40 1.00
N ILE A 73 15.94 -43.89 1.73
CA ILE A 73 15.79 -43.55 3.15
C ILE A 73 16.93 -44.08 4.02
N ILE A 74 17.42 -45.29 3.73
CA ILE A 74 18.54 -45.91 4.47
C ILE A 74 19.83 -45.13 4.22
N ASP A 75 20.12 -44.79 2.96
CA ASP A 75 21.29 -43.98 2.61
C ASP A 75 21.21 -42.57 3.22
N THR A 76 20.00 -42.02 3.32
CA THR A 76 19.76 -40.72 3.94
C THR A 76 20.01 -40.79 5.45
N ILE A 77 19.60 -41.87 6.13
CA ILE A 77 19.93 -42.09 7.55
C ILE A 77 21.45 -42.26 7.73
N TRP A 78 22.12 -43.00 6.84
CA TRP A 78 23.57 -43.13 6.88
C TRP A 78 24.28 -41.78 6.79
N LYS A 79 23.77 -40.87 5.96
CA LYS A 79 24.37 -39.56 5.73
C LYS A 79 24.06 -38.52 6.81
N TYR A 80 22.86 -38.57 7.40
CA TYR A 80 22.35 -37.53 8.32
C TYR A 80 22.04 -38.06 9.74
N GLU A 81 22.40 -39.31 10.01
CA GLU A 81 22.22 -40.09 11.27
C GLU A 81 20.77 -40.36 11.71
N ALA A 82 19.83 -39.49 11.34
CA ALA A 82 18.42 -39.66 11.66
C ALA A 82 17.53 -38.99 10.60
N ILE A 83 16.32 -39.52 10.42
CA ILE A 83 15.37 -38.96 9.45
C ILE A 83 14.95 -37.54 9.83
N ASN A 84 14.73 -37.28 11.12
CA ASN A 84 14.27 -35.99 11.61
C ASN A 84 15.28 -34.85 11.41
N ARG A 85 16.56 -35.14 11.19
CA ARG A 85 17.61 -34.11 11.02
C ARG A 85 17.60 -33.45 9.64
N TYR A 86 16.99 -34.07 8.64
CA TYR A 86 16.87 -33.48 7.30
C TYR A 86 15.44 -33.00 6.97
N THR A 87 14.50 -33.06 7.93
CA THR A 87 13.11 -32.64 7.67
C THR A 87 13.01 -31.13 7.52
N THR A 88 12.08 -30.69 6.68
CA THR A 88 11.73 -29.28 6.55
C THR A 88 10.82 -28.80 7.67
N GLU A 89 10.52 -29.60 8.70
CA GLU A 89 9.55 -29.25 9.75
C GLU A 89 9.95 -27.98 10.50
N THR A 90 11.23 -27.82 10.85
CA THR A 90 11.74 -26.60 11.48
C THR A 90 11.61 -25.40 10.55
N TYR A 91 11.99 -25.55 9.27
CA TYR A 91 11.83 -24.50 8.27
C TYR A 91 10.35 -24.14 8.05
N GLU A 92 9.45 -25.11 7.96
CA GLU A 92 8.02 -24.93 7.77
C GLU A 92 7.37 -24.28 8.99
N SER A 93 7.81 -24.65 10.19
CA SER A 93 7.41 -24.00 11.43
C SER A 93 7.86 -22.54 11.44
N LEU A 94 9.16 -22.28 11.23
CA LEU A 94 9.70 -20.92 11.14
C LEU A 94 9.02 -20.10 10.03
N HIS A 95 8.77 -20.68 8.87
CA HIS A 95 8.07 -20.02 7.77
C HIS A 95 6.61 -19.73 8.13
N LYS A 96 5.91 -20.62 8.85
CA LYS A 96 4.58 -20.30 9.40
C LYS A 96 4.66 -19.13 10.38
N THR A 97 5.62 -19.14 11.30
CA THR A 97 5.71 -18.16 12.40
C THR A 97 6.23 -16.80 11.96
N TYR A 98 7.26 -16.76 11.12
CA TYR A 98 7.94 -15.53 10.74
C TYR A 98 7.49 -14.99 9.38
N VAL A 99 6.89 -15.81 8.52
CA VAL A 99 6.39 -15.35 7.21
C VAL A 99 4.88 -15.36 7.19
N LYS A 100 4.22 -16.50 7.38
CA LYS A 100 2.76 -16.60 7.20
C LYS A 100 1.96 -15.85 8.27
N ILE A 101 2.38 -15.85 9.55
CA ILE A 101 1.71 -15.12 10.62
C ILE A 101 1.84 -13.60 10.44
N PRO A 102 3.03 -13.01 10.29
CA PRO A 102 3.18 -11.59 9.98
C PRO A 102 2.49 -11.18 8.68
N TYR A 103 2.58 -12.01 7.63
CA TYR A 103 1.85 -11.78 6.37
C TYR A 103 0.34 -11.72 6.61
N ARG A 104 -0.24 -12.68 7.35
CA ARG A 104 -1.68 -12.69 7.68
C ARG A 104 -2.09 -11.54 8.62
N LEU A 105 -1.21 -11.13 9.54
CA LEU A 105 -1.43 -9.98 10.44
C LEU A 105 -1.38 -8.65 9.65
N SER A 106 -0.43 -8.51 8.71
CA SER A 106 -0.32 -7.36 7.81
C SER A 106 -1.46 -7.31 6.80
N ASN A 107 -1.96 -8.47 6.35
CA ASN A 107 -3.05 -8.56 5.38
C ASN A 107 -4.46 -8.40 5.97
N LYS A 108 -4.61 -8.35 7.30
CA LYS A 108 -5.92 -8.11 7.94
C LYS A 108 -6.11 -6.69 8.47
N ARG A 109 -5.11 -5.82 8.40
CA ARG A 109 -5.27 -4.38 8.67
C ARG A 109 -4.58 -3.56 7.59
N ASP A 110 -5.42 -2.94 6.76
CA ASP A 110 -5.05 -1.83 5.87
C ASP A 110 -4.09 -2.21 4.73
N VAL A 111 -4.47 -3.25 3.99
CA VAL A 111 -3.74 -3.78 2.81
C VAL A 111 -3.56 -2.71 1.73
N GLU A 112 -4.56 -1.87 1.52
CA GLU A 112 -4.53 -0.81 0.51
C GLU A 112 -3.48 0.27 0.84
N THR A 113 -3.38 0.73 2.08
CA THR A 113 -2.39 1.75 2.45
C THR A 113 -0.95 1.23 2.41
N GLN A 114 -0.75 -0.07 2.60
CA GLN A 114 0.57 -0.70 2.49
C GLN A 114 1.01 -0.91 1.03
N ILE A 115 0.10 -1.34 0.16
CA ILE A 115 0.35 -1.45 -1.29
C ILE A 115 0.62 -0.06 -1.88
N MET A 116 -0.17 0.96 -1.52
CA MET A 116 0.06 2.35 -1.94
C MET A 116 1.41 2.90 -1.46
N LYS A 117 1.81 2.65 -0.21
CA LYS A 117 3.13 3.07 0.31
C LYS A 117 4.31 2.40 -0.40
N ILE A 118 4.16 1.19 -0.93
CA ILE A 118 5.23 0.49 -1.67
C ILE A 118 5.29 0.97 -3.12
N ILE A 119 4.15 1.21 -3.76
CA ILE A 119 4.07 1.74 -5.12
C ILE A 119 4.60 3.18 -5.17
N TRP A 120 4.20 4.06 -4.23
CA TRP A 120 4.71 5.43 -4.12
C TRP A 120 6.22 5.51 -3.88
N ARG A 121 6.77 4.61 -3.05
CA ARG A 121 8.22 4.54 -2.83
C ARG A 121 8.99 4.10 -4.08
N LYS A 122 8.40 3.23 -4.92
CA LYS A 122 9.00 2.83 -6.21
C LYS A 122 8.90 3.94 -7.26
N ALA A 123 7.78 4.69 -7.29
CA ALA A 123 7.57 5.80 -8.20
C ALA A 123 8.52 6.99 -7.93
N ILE A 124 8.71 7.39 -6.67
CA ILE A 124 9.64 8.46 -6.30
C ILE A 124 11.11 8.10 -6.62
N ILE A 125 11.47 6.81 -6.54
CA ILE A 125 12.82 6.34 -6.90
C ILE A 125 13.02 6.33 -8.43
N LEU A 126 12.01 5.93 -9.20
CA LEU A 126 12.02 5.98 -10.67
C LEU A 126 12.05 7.43 -11.20
N GLN A 127 11.32 8.36 -10.57
CA GLN A 127 11.31 9.78 -10.91
C GLN A 127 12.69 10.44 -10.66
N LYS A 128 13.38 10.06 -9.57
CA LYS A 128 14.76 10.49 -9.31
C LYS A 128 15.80 9.83 -10.24
N GLN A 129 15.45 8.74 -10.94
CA GLN A 129 16.28 8.14 -12.00
C GLN A 129 15.97 8.73 -13.39
N MET A 130 14.77 9.29 -13.59
CA MET A 130 14.29 9.90 -14.84
C MET A 130 14.45 11.43 -14.92
N GLU A 131 15.23 12.06 -14.04
CA GLU A 131 15.88 13.35 -14.33
C GLU A 131 16.89 13.21 -15.50
N LYS A 132 16.38 12.86 -16.68
CA LYS A 132 17.00 13.02 -17.99
C LYS A 132 15.89 13.30 -19.00
N LYS A 133 15.52 14.58 -19.07
CA LYS A 133 14.88 15.29 -20.19
C LYS A 133 13.35 15.52 -20.12
N TYR A 134 13.01 16.81 -20.21
CA TYR A 134 11.74 17.45 -20.67
C TYR A 134 10.57 17.60 -19.68
N LYS A 135 10.43 18.82 -19.14
CA LYS A 135 9.34 19.75 -19.54
C LYS A 135 9.73 21.17 -19.12
N THR A 136 9.67 22.12 -20.05
CA THR A 136 9.94 23.54 -19.78
C THR A 136 8.76 24.07 -18.97
N SER A 137 8.98 24.38 -17.70
CA SER A 137 7.99 25.04 -16.84
C SER A 137 7.61 26.37 -17.49
N VAL A 138 6.33 26.54 -17.82
CA VAL A 138 5.78 27.83 -18.25
C VAL A 138 5.81 28.75 -17.03
N PRO A 139 6.28 30.01 -17.15
CA PRO A 139 6.33 30.91 -16.00
C PRO A 139 4.91 31.21 -15.51
N LEU A 140 4.56 30.67 -14.35
CA LEU A 140 3.33 30.99 -13.63
C LEU A 140 3.45 32.39 -13.03
N ASN A 141 2.40 33.21 -13.16
CA ASN A 141 2.36 34.55 -12.59
C ASN A 141 1.81 34.48 -11.16
N TYR A 142 2.71 34.64 -10.19
CA TYR A 142 2.38 34.69 -8.75
C TYR A 142 2.02 36.12 -8.35
N THR A 143 0.85 36.30 -7.76
CA THR A 143 0.35 37.59 -7.30
C THR A 143 0.20 37.58 -5.78
N SER A 144 0.40 38.74 -5.14
CA SER A 144 0.21 38.94 -3.68
C SER A 144 1.01 37.98 -2.79
N LYS A 145 2.34 38.15 -2.73
CA LYS A 145 3.17 37.45 -1.75
C LYS A 145 2.71 37.80 -0.33
N LEU A 146 2.27 36.81 0.43
CA LEU A 146 1.73 36.99 1.79
C LEU A 146 2.83 36.85 2.84
N PHE A 147 3.68 35.83 2.69
CA PHE A 147 4.71 35.51 3.68
C PHE A 147 6.01 35.09 3.01
N ASP A 148 7.11 35.32 3.72
CA ASP A 148 8.46 34.92 3.34
C ASP A 148 9.24 34.53 4.58
N PHE A 149 9.75 33.31 4.64
CA PHE A 149 10.51 32.81 5.79
C PHE A 149 11.43 31.68 5.38
N LYS A 150 12.44 31.41 6.21
CA LYS A 150 13.36 30.28 6.01
C LYS A 150 12.78 28.99 6.58
N PHE A 151 13.19 27.85 6.03
CA PHE A 151 12.79 26.55 6.57
C PHE A 151 13.16 26.38 8.05
N SER A 152 14.30 26.92 8.50
CA SER A 152 14.69 26.93 9.92
C SER A 152 13.65 27.56 10.86
N GLU A 153 12.91 28.54 10.36
CA GLU A 153 11.90 29.30 11.12
C GLU A 153 10.48 28.74 10.91
N ALA A 154 10.30 27.80 9.98
CA ALA A 154 9.00 27.33 9.54
C ALA A 154 8.13 26.74 10.67
N SER A 155 8.75 26.04 11.62
CA SER A 155 8.02 25.47 12.76
C SER A 155 7.42 26.56 13.64
N GLU A 156 8.23 27.54 14.07
CA GLU A 156 7.78 28.63 14.93
C GLU A 156 6.78 29.53 14.20
N PHE A 157 7.02 29.78 12.91
CA PHE A 157 6.12 30.55 12.07
C PHE A 157 4.74 29.89 11.95
N CYS A 158 4.67 28.58 11.67
CA CYS A 158 3.40 27.86 11.57
C CYS A 158 2.64 27.84 12.91
N GLU A 159 3.35 27.69 14.03
CA GLU A 159 2.78 27.76 15.39
C GLU A 159 2.17 29.14 15.71
N LYS A 160 2.82 30.22 15.27
CA LYS A 160 2.28 31.58 15.39
C LYS A 160 1.03 31.76 14.52
N GLN A 161 1.07 31.33 13.26
CA GLN A 161 -0.05 31.56 12.33
C GLN A 161 -1.27 30.69 12.62
N LYS A 162 -1.12 29.45 13.10
CA LYS A 162 -2.27 28.60 13.43
C LYS A 162 -3.14 29.16 14.57
N ASN A 163 -2.57 30.00 15.43
CA ASN A 163 -3.25 30.64 16.56
C ASN A 163 -3.69 32.09 16.27
N ASN A 164 -3.35 32.62 15.10
CA ASN A 164 -3.63 33.99 14.72
C ASN A 164 -5.13 34.17 14.42
N SER A 165 -5.86 34.87 15.29
CA SER A 165 -7.30 35.12 15.15
C SER A 165 -7.66 35.98 13.94
N ASN A 166 -6.69 36.74 13.40
CA ASN A 166 -6.90 37.53 12.19
C ASN A 166 -6.98 36.66 10.92
N LEU A 167 -6.54 35.41 10.98
CA LEU A 167 -6.57 34.47 9.86
C LEU A 167 -7.85 33.63 9.84
N ASN A 168 -8.37 33.43 8.63
CA ASN A 168 -9.49 32.54 8.38
C ASN A 168 -9.17 31.11 8.84
N GLU A 169 -10.21 30.42 9.30
CA GLU A 169 -10.12 29.04 9.80
C GLU A 169 -9.43 28.09 8.79
N LYS A 170 -9.70 28.24 7.49
CA LYS A 170 -9.05 27.43 6.44
C LYS A 170 -7.55 27.67 6.37
N MET A 171 -7.11 28.93 6.47
CA MET A 171 -5.68 29.26 6.45
C MET A 171 -4.98 28.74 7.71
N ARG A 172 -5.63 28.87 8.88
CA ARG A 172 -5.13 28.30 10.15
C ARG A 172 -5.00 26.78 10.07
N LYS A 173 -6.00 26.08 9.50
CA LYS A 173 -5.92 24.63 9.20
C LYS A 173 -4.76 24.32 8.26
N GLY A 174 -4.58 25.13 7.21
CA GLY A 174 -3.43 25.06 6.31
C GLY A 174 -2.11 25.10 7.08
N PHE A 175 -1.88 26.11 7.90
CA PHE A 175 -0.66 26.23 8.71
C PHE A 175 -0.48 25.10 9.72
N THR A 176 -1.57 24.56 10.27
CA THR A 176 -1.52 23.40 11.18
C THR A 176 -0.96 22.16 10.47
N GLN A 177 -1.32 21.95 9.20
CA GLN A 177 -0.89 20.79 8.43
C GLN A 177 0.41 21.02 7.64
N PHE A 178 0.73 22.27 7.33
CA PHE A 178 1.82 22.66 6.43
C PHE A 178 3.17 22.09 6.85
N PHE A 179 3.61 22.33 8.09
CA PHE A 179 4.94 21.93 8.53
C PHE A 179 5.11 20.41 8.59
N ASN A 180 4.06 19.67 9.01
CA ASN A 180 4.11 18.21 9.10
C ASN A 180 4.27 17.58 7.71
N HIS A 181 3.47 18.01 6.73
CA HIS A 181 3.58 17.50 5.36
C HIS A 181 4.88 17.93 4.70
N LEU A 182 5.34 19.17 4.96
CA LEU A 182 6.58 19.66 4.40
C LEU A 182 7.79 18.85 4.91
N LYS A 183 7.75 18.46 6.19
CA LYS A 183 8.74 17.57 6.80
C LYS A 183 8.65 16.13 6.28
N LEU A 184 7.45 15.59 6.06
CA LEU A 184 7.28 14.21 5.56
C LEU A 184 7.72 14.07 4.09
N ASP A 185 7.32 15.02 3.26
CA ASP A 185 7.44 14.91 1.81
C ASP A 185 8.80 15.42 1.29
N PHE A 186 9.43 16.41 1.97
CA PHE A 186 10.58 17.12 1.42
C PHE A 186 11.85 17.18 2.30
N LEU A 187 11.88 16.53 3.47
CA LEU A 187 13.02 16.62 4.41
C LEU A 187 14.38 16.18 3.82
N LYS A 188 14.39 15.32 2.80
CA LYS A 188 15.64 14.92 2.12
C LYS A 188 16.14 15.93 1.09
N ILE A 189 15.32 16.90 0.71
CA ILE A 189 15.56 17.84 -0.40
C ILE A 189 15.80 19.25 0.14
N ILE A 190 15.14 19.61 1.24
CA ILE A 190 15.18 20.95 1.84
C ILE A 190 16.38 21.09 2.78
N SER A 191 17.16 22.17 2.60
CA SER A 191 18.20 22.62 3.54
C SER A 191 17.64 23.64 4.54
N THR A 192 18.34 23.88 5.64
CA THR A 192 17.93 24.87 6.65
C THR A 192 17.77 26.29 6.10
N ASP A 193 18.57 26.65 5.09
CA ASP A 193 18.54 27.97 4.43
C ASP A 193 17.55 28.04 3.25
N THR A 194 16.76 26.99 3.01
CA THR A 194 15.76 26.99 1.93
C THR A 194 14.69 28.05 2.21
N GLN A 195 14.46 28.94 1.25
CA GLN A 195 13.45 29.98 1.35
C GLN A 195 12.07 29.43 0.97
N ILE A 196 11.08 29.69 1.82
CA ILE A 196 9.68 29.34 1.59
C ILE A 196 8.87 30.62 1.45
N LYS A 197 8.15 30.74 0.33
CA LYS A 197 7.27 31.87 0.04
C LYS A 197 5.83 31.38 -0.04
N ILE A 198 4.91 32.05 0.64
CA ILE A 198 3.48 31.78 0.54
C ILE A 198 2.81 32.90 -0.24
N PHE A 199 2.00 32.53 -1.23
CA PHE A 199 1.29 33.46 -2.10
C PHE A 199 -0.20 33.40 -1.82
N GLY A 200 -0.86 34.54 -2.02
CA GLY A 200 -2.29 34.65 -1.94
C GLY A 200 -2.98 34.13 -3.19
N SER A 201 -2.36 34.32 -4.35
CA SER A 201 -2.96 33.90 -5.62
C SER A 201 -1.90 33.54 -6.67
N VAL A 202 -2.28 32.65 -7.57
CA VAL A 202 -1.47 32.23 -8.72
C VAL A 202 -2.35 32.16 -9.95
N THR A 203 -1.84 32.67 -11.07
CA THR A 203 -2.51 32.53 -12.37
C THR A 203 -2.10 31.20 -12.98
N LEU A 204 -3.06 30.31 -13.20
CA LEU A 204 -2.86 29.03 -13.87
C LEU A 204 -2.73 29.22 -15.39
N ASN A 205 -2.29 28.18 -16.09
CA ASN A 205 -2.06 28.21 -17.55
C ASN A 205 -3.34 28.54 -18.36
N ASN A 206 -4.50 28.18 -17.84
CA ASN A 206 -5.82 28.49 -18.41
C ASN A 206 -6.32 29.90 -18.07
N SER A 207 -5.45 30.79 -17.57
CA SER A 207 -5.75 32.16 -17.12
C SER A 207 -6.70 32.28 -15.91
N THR A 208 -7.01 31.15 -15.24
CA THR A 208 -7.81 31.17 -14.01
C THR A 208 -6.95 31.48 -12.78
N PHE A 209 -7.54 32.14 -11.78
CA PHE A 209 -6.84 32.55 -10.56
C PHE A 209 -7.04 31.54 -9.44
N LEU A 210 -5.99 30.78 -9.12
CA LEU A 210 -5.94 29.96 -7.92
C LEU A 210 -5.72 30.86 -6.70
N CYS A 211 -6.77 31.11 -5.93
CA CYS A 211 -6.74 31.95 -4.73
C CYS A 211 -6.74 31.13 -3.43
N ALA A 212 -5.89 31.52 -2.49
CA ALA A 212 -5.83 31.06 -1.10
C ALA A 212 -5.53 32.27 -0.18
N THR A 213 -6.39 33.29 -0.23
CA THR A 213 -6.24 34.54 0.51
C THR A 213 -7.22 34.66 1.66
N ASN A 214 -6.75 35.25 2.76
CA ASN A 214 -7.56 35.55 3.92
C ASN A 214 -8.51 36.75 3.74
N LYS A 215 -8.13 37.74 2.92
CA LYS A 215 -8.88 38.99 2.70
C LYS A 215 -8.83 39.40 1.23
N TYR A 216 -9.90 39.12 0.50
CA TYR A 216 -10.17 39.62 -0.84
C TYR A 216 -11.52 40.35 -0.79
N TYR A 217 -11.50 41.69 -0.89
CA TYR A 217 -12.66 42.55 -0.58
C TYR A 217 -13.32 42.18 0.76
N ASP A 218 -12.52 42.16 1.83
CA ASP A 218 -12.91 41.81 3.21
C ASP A 218 -13.44 40.38 3.42
N ASN A 219 -13.46 39.54 2.38
CA ASN A 219 -13.90 38.16 2.46
C ASN A 219 -12.77 37.17 2.20
N PRO A 220 -12.75 36.01 2.88
CA PRO A 220 -11.80 34.95 2.57
C PRO A 220 -12.10 34.33 1.22
N TRP A 221 -11.06 34.13 0.39
CA TRP A 221 -11.18 33.48 -0.91
C TRP A 221 -10.22 32.30 -1.01
N PHE A 222 -10.80 31.09 -0.97
CA PHE A 222 -10.11 29.82 -1.12
C PHE A 222 -10.76 29.04 -2.26
N SER A 223 -9.96 28.69 -3.26
CA SER A 223 -10.42 28.03 -4.47
C SER A 223 -10.55 26.53 -4.26
N ASN A 224 -11.62 25.96 -4.79
CA ASN A 224 -11.71 24.52 -4.95
C ASN A 224 -11.22 24.16 -6.34
N ILE A 225 -10.54 23.04 -6.46
CA ILE A 225 -9.81 22.64 -7.65
C ILE A 225 -10.20 21.23 -8.06
N ALA A 226 -10.16 21.01 -9.37
CA ALA A 226 -10.12 19.70 -9.99
C ALA A 226 -8.66 19.31 -10.22
N VAL A 227 -8.31 18.10 -9.80
CA VAL A 227 -7.02 17.50 -10.03
C VAL A 227 -7.27 16.25 -10.88
N ILE A 228 -6.67 16.21 -12.07
CA ILE A 228 -6.67 15.01 -12.89
C ILE A 228 -5.79 14.00 -12.18
N MET A 229 -6.34 12.83 -11.87
CA MET A 229 -5.51 11.72 -11.41
C MET A 229 -4.61 11.25 -12.54
N ASP A 230 -3.44 10.75 -12.15
CA ASP A 230 -2.64 9.96 -13.06
C ASP A 230 -3.52 8.85 -13.66
N THR A 231 -3.43 8.65 -14.97
CA THR A 231 -4.21 7.63 -15.68
C THR A 231 -3.99 6.24 -15.08
N ASP A 232 -2.80 6.02 -14.51
CA ASP A 232 -2.41 4.77 -13.85
C ASP A 232 -3.08 4.59 -12.48
N GLU A 233 -3.53 5.66 -11.82
CA GLU A 233 -4.20 5.64 -10.51
C GLU A 233 -5.73 5.75 -10.59
N LEU A 234 -6.27 6.00 -11.79
CA LEU A 234 -7.69 6.31 -12.05
C LEU A 234 -8.68 5.23 -11.56
N PHE A 235 -8.27 3.96 -11.54
CA PHE A 235 -9.09 2.83 -11.08
C PHE A 235 -8.92 2.50 -9.59
N ASN A 236 -7.92 3.07 -8.92
CA ASN A 236 -7.63 2.80 -7.50
C ASN A 236 -8.52 3.62 -6.56
N TYR A 237 -9.18 4.65 -7.09
CA TYR A 237 -10.00 5.58 -6.33
C TYR A 237 -11.33 5.82 -7.01
N GLN A 238 -12.38 6.02 -6.21
CA GLN A 238 -13.66 6.46 -6.73
C GLN A 238 -13.53 7.91 -7.18
N SER A 239 -13.67 8.15 -8.48
CA SER A 239 -13.42 9.46 -9.11
C SER A 239 -14.58 9.87 -10.00
N ASN A 240 -14.69 11.17 -10.27
CA ASN A 240 -15.62 11.64 -11.30
C ASN A 240 -14.93 11.61 -12.65
N SER A 241 -14.90 10.43 -13.29
CA SER A 241 -14.25 10.24 -14.60
C SER A 241 -12.75 10.58 -14.61
N GLY A 242 -12.03 10.25 -13.52
CA GLY A 242 -10.59 10.54 -13.39
C GLY A 242 -10.27 11.83 -12.64
N THR A 243 -11.26 12.68 -12.39
CA THR A 243 -11.07 13.93 -11.65
C THR A 243 -11.35 13.74 -10.16
N CYS A 244 -10.41 14.21 -9.35
CA CYS A 244 -10.55 14.35 -7.89
C CYS A 244 -10.69 15.82 -7.52
N TYR A 245 -11.35 16.08 -6.39
CA TYR A 245 -11.65 17.44 -5.94
C TYR A 245 -10.93 17.77 -4.65
N ALA A 246 -10.35 18.96 -4.58
CA ALA A 246 -9.69 19.43 -3.37
C ALA A 246 -9.97 20.92 -3.12
N GLN A 247 -9.89 21.32 -1.86
CA GLN A 247 -9.91 22.71 -1.45
C GLN A 247 -8.48 23.18 -1.21
N THR A 248 -8.11 24.29 -1.83
CA THR A 248 -6.78 24.89 -1.63
C THR A 248 -6.74 25.59 -0.28
N LEU A 249 -5.71 25.32 0.52
CA LEU A 249 -5.49 25.97 1.82
C LEU A 249 -4.36 26.98 1.77
N LEU A 250 -3.24 26.64 1.12
CA LEU A 250 -2.06 27.50 0.98
C LEU A 250 -1.42 27.27 -0.38
N VAL A 251 -0.88 28.33 -0.98
CA VAL A 251 -0.05 28.24 -2.19
C VAL A 251 1.38 28.62 -1.84
N THR A 252 2.33 27.75 -2.12
CA THR A 252 3.71 27.88 -1.66
C THR A 252 4.73 27.68 -2.77
N GLN A 253 5.84 28.40 -2.68
CA GLN A 253 7.06 28.17 -3.45
C GLN A 253 8.18 27.80 -2.49
N ILE A 254 8.84 26.68 -2.77
CA ILE A 254 10.03 26.24 -2.05
C ILE A 254 11.23 26.47 -2.97
N VAL A 255 12.12 27.38 -2.59
CA VAL A 255 13.28 27.78 -3.41
C VAL A 255 14.48 26.90 -3.05
N LEU A 256 14.77 25.90 -3.89
CA LEU A 256 15.95 25.04 -3.75
C LEU A 256 17.13 25.62 -4.55
N SER A 257 18.34 25.10 -4.31
CA SER A 257 19.58 25.60 -4.93
C SER A 257 19.56 25.58 -6.46
N ASN A 258 18.89 24.60 -7.08
CA ASN A 258 18.89 24.41 -8.54
C ASN A 258 17.53 24.71 -9.20
N LYS A 259 16.42 24.68 -8.44
CA LYS A 259 15.03 24.81 -8.94
C LYS A 259 14.10 25.33 -7.84
N SER A 260 12.97 25.91 -8.23
CA SER A 260 11.85 26.18 -7.32
C SER A 260 10.76 25.13 -7.50
N LEU A 261 10.21 24.64 -6.40
CA LEU A 261 8.99 23.83 -6.41
C LEU A 261 7.80 24.73 -6.12
N TYR A 262 6.77 24.61 -6.95
CA TYR A 262 5.54 25.39 -6.82
C TYR A 262 4.40 24.45 -6.47
N LEU A 263 3.92 24.55 -5.25
CA LEU A 263 3.02 23.58 -4.64
C LEU A 263 1.79 24.26 -4.07
N ALA A 264 0.67 23.54 -4.05
CA ALA A 264 -0.51 23.89 -3.29
C ALA A 264 -0.68 22.87 -2.16
N LEU A 265 -0.87 23.34 -0.92
CA LEU A 265 -1.37 22.50 0.16
C LEU A 265 -2.89 22.45 0.04
N VAL A 266 -3.43 21.25 -0.11
CA VAL A 266 -4.84 21.04 -0.36
C VAL A 266 -5.47 20.12 0.67
N GLN A 267 -6.78 20.27 0.88
CA GLN A 267 -7.62 19.35 1.64
C GLN A 267 -8.57 18.63 0.68
N TRP A 268 -8.61 17.31 0.73
CA TRP A 268 -9.38 16.53 -0.24
C TRP A 268 -10.88 16.48 0.08
N TYR A 269 -11.66 16.36 -0.98
CA TYR A 269 -13.04 15.90 -0.92
C TYR A 269 -13.11 14.42 -1.29
N ASP A 270 -13.95 13.66 -0.59
CA ASP A 270 -14.28 12.27 -0.93
C ASP A 270 -15.77 12.17 -1.28
N PHE A 271 -16.17 11.12 -1.98
CA PHE A 271 -17.58 10.89 -2.25
C PHE A 271 -18.32 10.53 -0.97
N LYS A 272 -19.43 11.24 -0.70
CA LYS A 272 -20.22 11.02 0.51
C LYS A 272 -20.81 9.61 0.58
N SER A 273 -21.17 9.07 -0.58
CA SER A 273 -21.72 7.72 -0.71
C SER A 273 -21.08 7.03 -1.90
N ARG A 274 -20.58 5.81 -1.67
CA ARG A 274 -20.01 4.99 -2.74
C ARG A 274 -21.07 4.50 -3.72
N ASN A 275 -22.25 4.17 -3.21
CA ASN A 275 -23.36 3.60 -4.00
C ASN A 275 -24.13 4.68 -4.77
N THR A 276 -24.20 5.89 -4.24
CA THR A 276 -24.89 7.03 -4.87
C THR A 276 -23.96 8.25 -4.94
N PRO A 277 -22.89 8.18 -5.76
CA PRO A 277 -21.89 9.24 -5.83
C PRO A 277 -22.41 10.52 -6.50
N PHE A 278 -23.53 10.44 -7.23
CA PHE A 278 -24.15 11.56 -7.90
C PHE A 278 -25.57 11.80 -7.39
N VAL A 279 -25.90 13.07 -7.15
CA VAL A 279 -27.27 13.52 -6.84
C VAL A 279 -27.54 14.73 -7.73
N TYR A 280 -28.69 14.75 -8.41
CA TYR A 280 -29.06 15.78 -9.39
C TYR A 280 -28.03 15.96 -10.54
N GLY A 281 -27.31 14.89 -10.90
CA GLY A 281 -26.24 14.92 -11.90
C GLY A 281 -24.91 15.51 -11.40
N CYS A 282 -24.85 15.97 -10.14
CA CYS A 282 -23.65 16.54 -9.54
C CYS A 282 -22.95 15.53 -8.61
N PRO A 283 -21.60 15.48 -8.60
CA PRO A 283 -20.84 14.74 -7.60
C PRO A 283 -21.22 15.17 -6.19
N TRP A 284 -21.58 14.22 -5.33
CA TRP A 284 -21.93 14.44 -3.93
C TRP A 284 -20.75 14.11 -3.02
N LEU A 285 -20.22 15.14 -2.37
CA LEU A 285 -18.93 15.11 -1.71
C LEU A 285 -19.04 15.39 -0.21
N GLU A 286 -18.07 14.89 0.54
CA GLU A 286 -17.73 15.33 1.89
C GLU A 286 -16.28 15.81 1.95
N LEU A 287 -16.01 16.80 2.80
CA LEU A 287 -14.65 17.23 3.05
C LEU A 287 -14.00 16.28 4.07
N VAL A 288 -12.85 15.71 3.72
CA VAL A 288 -12.13 14.75 4.57
C VAL A 288 -10.87 15.36 5.18
N GLU A 289 -10.40 14.83 6.30
CA GLU A 289 -9.17 15.27 6.96
C GLU A 289 -7.92 14.66 6.31
N LYS A 290 -7.87 14.66 4.97
CA LYS A 290 -6.70 14.24 4.18
C LYS A 290 -6.08 15.48 3.54
N TYR A 291 -4.78 15.64 3.73
CA TYR A 291 -4.03 16.81 3.28
C TYR A 291 -2.78 16.36 2.53
N ASN A 292 -2.44 17.03 1.44
CA ASN A 292 -1.24 16.74 0.67
C ASN A 292 -0.72 18.00 -0.01
N PHE A 293 0.58 18.02 -0.31
CA PHE A 293 1.11 18.91 -1.33
C PHE A 293 0.86 18.32 -2.71
N ILE A 294 0.36 19.15 -3.61
CA ILE A 294 0.30 18.85 -5.04
C ILE A 294 1.07 19.92 -5.79
N GLU A 295 1.63 19.55 -6.93
CA GLU A 295 2.21 20.54 -7.85
C GLU A 295 1.10 21.39 -8.46
N ILE A 296 1.34 22.70 -8.58
CA ILE A 296 0.35 23.62 -9.19
C ILE A 296 0.05 23.19 -10.64
N GLU A 297 1.02 22.61 -11.34
CA GLU A 297 0.87 22.09 -12.70
C GLU A 297 -0.09 20.89 -12.81
N ALA A 298 -0.38 20.19 -11.70
CA ALA A 298 -1.33 19.07 -11.67
C ALA A 298 -2.81 19.53 -11.57
N ILE A 299 -3.04 20.83 -11.37
CA ILE A 299 -4.38 21.41 -11.27
C ILE A 299 -4.94 21.61 -12.67
N GLU A 300 -6.06 20.97 -12.98
CA GLU A 300 -6.74 21.07 -14.28
C GLU A 300 -7.55 22.36 -14.37
N GLU A 301 -8.43 22.56 -13.40
CA GLU A 301 -9.34 23.69 -13.37
C GLU A 301 -9.80 24.06 -11.96
N ILE A 302 -10.37 25.25 -11.86
CA ILE A 302 -11.04 25.72 -10.65
C ILE A 302 -12.50 25.32 -10.74
N VAL A 303 -13.00 24.64 -9.70
CA VAL A 303 -14.36 24.15 -9.65
C VAL A 303 -15.20 24.88 -8.61
N HIS A 304 -16.48 25.00 -8.89
CA HIS A 304 -17.43 25.60 -7.95
C HIS A 304 -18.09 24.51 -7.10
N ILE A 305 -17.73 24.44 -5.81
CA ILE A 305 -18.28 23.46 -4.87
C ILE A 305 -19.21 24.18 -3.90
N VAL A 306 -20.47 23.75 -3.84
CA VAL A 306 -21.55 24.38 -3.08
C VAL A 306 -21.93 23.49 -1.89
N PRO A 307 -22.02 24.03 -0.66
CA PRO A 307 -22.53 23.28 0.47
C PRO A 307 -24.02 22.97 0.27
N ARG A 308 -24.43 21.77 0.64
CA ARG A 308 -25.85 21.40 0.64
C ARG A 308 -26.57 22.10 1.78
N PHE A 309 -27.70 22.72 1.47
CA PHE A 309 -28.56 23.38 2.46
C PHE A 309 -29.00 22.39 3.55
N ASP A 310 -29.00 22.84 4.82
CA ASP A 310 -29.35 22.06 6.02
C ASP A 310 -28.52 20.81 6.34
N LYS A 311 -27.42 20.55 5.61
CA LYS A 311 -26.54 19.40 5.87
C LYS A 311 -25.14 19.85 6.23
N LYS A 312 -24.56 19.22 7.26
CA LYS A 312 -23.16 19.45 7.66
C LYS A 312 -22.23 18.55 6.85
N ASN A 313 -21.14 19.14 6.35
CA ASN A 313 -20.10 18.43 5.60
C ASN A 313 -20.63 17.66 4.37
N GLU A 314 -21.58 18.24 3.66
CA GLU A 314 -22.08 17.72 2.39
C GLU A 314 -21.99 18.82 1.33
N TYR A 315 -21.45 18.48 0.17
CA TYR A 315 -21.20 19.42 -0.90
C TYR A 315 -21.55 18.83 -2.26
N PHE A 316 -21.82 19.72 -3.22
CA PHE A 316 -21.98 19.36 -4.61
C PHE A 316 -21.00 20.11 -5.48
N VAL A 317 -20.37 19.42 -6.43
CA VAL A 317 -19.65 20.09 -7.51
C VAL A 317 -20.68 20.60 -8.50
N ASN A 318 -20.75 21.91 -8.67
CA ASN A 318 -21.68 22.53 -9.58
C ASN A 318 -21.16 22.42 -11.01
N LYS A 319 -21.82 21.57 -11.80
CA LYS A 319 -21.54 21.37 -13.23
C LYS A 319 -22.36 22.29 -14.15
N TYR A 320 -23.21 23.16 -13.59
CA TYR A 320 -24.20 23.94 -14.36
C TYR A 320 -23.90 25.45 -14.42
N ILE A 321 -22.83 25.92 -13.77
CA ILE A 321 -22.46 27.34 -13.76
C ILE A 321 -21.50 27.73 -14.90
N PHE A 322 -21.11 26.79 -15.77
CA PHE A 322 -20.35 27.08 -16.99
C PHE A 322 -20.79 26.19 -18.14
#